data_AF-A0A9X0HNP5-F1
#
_entry.id   AF-A0A9X0HNP5-F1
#
_cell.length_a   1.000
_cell.length_b   1.000
_cell.length_c   1.000
_cell.angle_alpha   90.00
_cell.angle_beta   90.00
_cell.angle_gamma   90.00
#
_symmetry.space_group_name_H-M   'P 1'
#
loop_
_entity.id
_entity.type
_entity.pdbx_description
1 polymer ?
#
loop_
_entity_poly.entity_id
_entity_poly.type
_entity_poly.pdbx_seq_one_letter_code
_entity_poly.pdbx_strand_id
1 'polypeptide(L)'
;MNYAQKELHEAVAYLNAARAEQASLKEIQRAFILDEPVEVTFRSTRGTVTALCPGKPSAKLLEKLLERVETRVEELEKQEVYWCSEVAMLDKEEKLRVHLMQIDRDTGPSTAG
;
A
#
# COMPACT_ATOMS: atom_id res chain seq x y z
N MET A 1 13.96 13.24 -6.38
CA MET A 1 12.97 12.15 -6.45
C MET A 1 12.13 12.39 -7.69
N ASN A 2 12.10 11.44 -8.62
CA ASN A 2 11.25 11.56 -9.81
C ASN A 2 9.77 11.30 -9.43
N TYR A 3 8.84 11.62 -10.34
CA TYR A 3 7.40 11.48 -10.06
C TYR A 3 7.02 10.04 -9.70
N ALA A 4 7.49 9.04 -10.48
CA ALA A 4 7.19 7.64 -10.21
C ALA A 4 7.68 7.17 -8.83
N GLN A 5 8.86 7.61 -8.38
CA GLN A 5 9.37 7.32 -7.04
C GLN A 5 8.47 7.93 -5.95
N LYS A 6 8.02 9.17 -6.14
CA LYS A 6 7.11 9.83 -5.20
C LYS A 6 5.81 9.06 -5.06
N GLU A 7 5.19 8.70 -6.19
CA GLU A 7 3.92 7.96 -6.19
C GLU A 7 4.08 6.54 -5.63
N LEU A 8 5.21 5.87 -5.88
CA LEU A 8 5.53 4.59 -5.25
C LEU A 8 5.59 4.71 -3.72
N HIS A 9 6.27 5.74 -3.21
CA HIS A 9 6.38 5.96 -1.76
C HIS A 9 5.01 6.21 -1.12
N GLU A 10 4.14 6.99 -1.78
CA GLU A 10 2.77 7.22 -1.31
C GLU A 10 1.91 5.94 -1.37
N ALA A 11 2.00 5.17 -2.47
CA ALA A 11 1.30 3.90 -2.61
C ALA A 11 1.68 2.91 -1.51
N VAL A 12 2.97 2.77 -1.20
CA VAL A 12 3.47 1.92 -0.10
C VAL A 12 2.96 2.40 1.25
N ALA A 13 2.95 3.71 1.50
CA ALA A 13 2.42 4.26 2.75
C ALA A 13 0.93 3.94 2.93
N TYR A 14 0.12 4.11 1.88
CA TYR A 14 -1.30 3.77 1.91
C TYR A 14 -1.55 2.27 2.06
N LEU A 15 -0.77 1.43 1.37
CA LEU A 15 -0.86 -0.02 1.47
C LEU A 15 -0.53 -0.50 2.89
N ASN A 16 0.52 0.03 3.50
CA ASN A 16 0.89 -0.32 4.87
C ASN A 16 -0.21 0.08 5.87
N ALA A 17 -0.82 1.25 5.69
CA ALA A 17 -1.96 1.67 6.51
C ALA A 17 -3.16 0.73 6.34
N ALA A 18 -3.48 0.31 5.11
CA ALA A 18 -4.58 -0.62 4.84
C ALA A 18 -4.32 -2.03 5.40
N ARG A 19 -3.07 -2.52 5.32
CA ARG A 19 -2.67 -3.80 5.93
C ARG A 19 -2.74 -3.76 7.46
N ALA A 20 -2.35 -2.64 8.07
CA ALA A 20 -2.50 -2.44 9.51
C ALA A 20 -3.99 -2.46 9.93
N GLU A 21 -4.86 -1.78 9.17
CA GLU A 21 -6.30 -1.81 9.36
C GLU A 21 -6.87 -3.23 9.24
N GLN A 22 -6.45 -3.97 8.21
CA GLN A 22 -6.85 -5.37 8.02
C GLN A 22 -6.41 -6.27 9.18
N ALA A 23 -5.18 -6.09 9.67
CA ALA A 23 -4.66 -6.85 10.81
C ALA A 23 -5.52 -6.62 12.07
N SER A 24 -5.84 -5.36 12.38
CA SER A 24 -6.73 -5.02 13.51
C SER A 24 -8.12 -5.63 13.37
N LEU A 25 -8.70 -5.64 12.15
CA LEU A 25 -10.01 -6.27 11.92
C LEU A 25 -9.96 -7.79 12.07
N LYS A 26 -8.86 -8.44 11.67
CA LYS A 26 -8.64 -9.89 11.87
C LYS A 26 -8.44 -10.25 13.35
N GLU A 27 -7.79 -9.39 14.13
CA GLU A 27 -7.70 -9.55 15.59
C GLU A 27 -9.08 -9.49 16.23
N ILE A 28 -9.91 -8.52 15.83
CA ILE A 28 -11.30 -8.42 16.28
C ILE A 28 -12.07 -9.69 15.90
N GLN A 29 -11.94 -10.18 14.66
CA GLN A 29 -12.58 -11.42 14.21
C GLN A 29 -12.18 -12.63 15.05
N ARG A 30 -10.90 -12.73 15.41
CA ARG A 30 -10.41 -13.79 16.30
C ARG A 30 -11.05 -13.70 17.68
N ALA A 31 -11.15 -12.51 18.26
CA ALA A 31 -11.82 -12.31 19.55
C ALA A 31 -13.30 -12.74 19.49
N PHE A 32 -14.02 -12.44 18.40
CA PHE A 32 -15.38 -12.93 18.18
C PHE A 32 -15.47 -14.47 18.12
N ILE A 33 -14.51 -15.14 17.49
CA ILE A 33 -14.46 -16.61 17.41
C ILE A 33 -14.20 -17.24 18.79
N LEU A 34 -13.44 -16.56 19.64
CA LEU A 34 -13.07 -17.01 20.98
C LEU A 34 -14.08 -16.60 22.07
N ASP A 35 -15.20 -15.98 21.69
CA ASP A 35 -16.18 -15.37 22.61
C ASP A 35 -15.53 -14.38 23.61
N GLU A 36 -14.45 -13.73 23.19
CA GLU A 36 -13.76 -12.71 23.97
C GLU A 36 -14.47 -11.36 23.85
N PRO A 37 -14.53 -10.57 24.93
CA PRO A 37 -15.16 -9.26 24.89
C PRO A 37 -14.36 -8.28 24.00
N VAL A 38 -14.97 -7.81 22.92
CA VAL A 38 -14.39 -6.76 22.06
C VAL A 38 -14.93 -5.40 22.46
N GLU A 39 -14.02 -4.46 22.72
CA GLU A 39 -14.34 -3.05 22.94
C GLU A 39 -14.39 -2.31 21.60
N VAL A 40 -15.55 -1.74 21.27
CA VAL A 40 -15.77 -0.98 20.04
C VAL A 40 -16.02 0.48 20.39
N THR A 41 -15.19 1.36 19.83
CA THR A 41 -15.34 2.81 19.98
C THR A 41 -15.99 3.41 18.73
N PHE A 42 -17.21 3.92 18.88
CA PHE A 42 -17.92 4.68 17.87
C PHE A 42 -17.60 6.16 18.02
N ARG A 43 -17.05 6.78 16.97
CA ARG A 43 -16.76 8.21 16.93
C ARG A 43 -17.74 8.91 15.98
N SER A 44 -18.37 9.97 16.47
CA SER A 44 -19.23 10.86 15.68
C SER A 44 -18.85 12.32 15.94
N THR A 45 -19.36 13.25 15.13
CA THR A 45 -19.17 14.71 15.34
C THR A 45 -19.76 15.21 16.66
N ARG A 46 -20.66 14.44 17.29
CA ARG A 46 -21.37 14.83 18.52
C ARG A 46 -20.86 14.10 19.76
N GLY A 47 -19.89 13.20 19.64
CA GLY A 47 -19.33 12.47 20.78
C GLY A 47 -18.68 11.14 20.41
N THR A 48 -18.01 10.57 21.40
CA THR A 48 -17.38 9.24 21.34
C THR A 48 -18.09 8.32 22.33
N VAL A 49 -18.52 7.15 21.87
CA VAL A 49 -19.18 6.14 22.70
C VAL A 49 -18.40 4.84 22.56
N THR A 50 -18.10 4.21 23.68
CA THR A 50 -17.41 2.93 23.71
C THR A 50 -18.34 1.86 24.27
N ALA A 51 -18.43 0.72 23.59
CA ALA A 51 -19.32 -0.37 23.95
C ALA A 51 -18.61 -1.73 23.82
N LEU A 52 -18.88 -2.63 24.75
CA LEU A 52 -18.46 -4.03 24.68
C LEU A 52 -19.45 -4.79 23.77
N CYS A 53 -18.99 -5.40 22.69
CA CYS A 53 -19.86 -6.00 21.66
C CYS A 53 -19.57 -7.48 21.41
N PRO A 54 -20.45 -8.40 21.87
CA PRO A 54 -20.44 -9.80 21.45
C PRO A 54 -21.69 -10.20 20.61
N GLY A 55 -22.36 -9.25 19.94
CA GLY A 55 -23.68 -9.46 19.33
C GLY A 55 -23.69 -9.82 17.83
N LYS A 56 -24.77 -10.45 17.34
CA LYS A 56 -25.02 -10.75 15.91
C LYS A 56 -24.93 -9.53 14.96
N PRO A 57 -25.40 -8.32 15.32
CA PRO A 57 -25.24 -7.14 14.46
C PRO A 57 -23.78 -6.75 14.26
N SER A 58 -22.95 -6.95 15.30
CA SER A 58 -21.52 -6.65 15.31
C SER A 58 -20.75 -7.57 14.36
N ALA A 59 -21.12 -8.85 14.30
CA ALA A 59 -20.52 -9.81 13.38
C ALA A 59 -20.75 -9.45 11.90
N LYS A 60 -21.98 -9.09 11.52
CA LYS A 60 -22.27 -8.64 10.13
C LYS A 60 -21.56 -7.35 9.76
N LEU A 61 -21.40 -6.43 10.72
CA LEU A 61 -20.62 -5.21 10.49
C LEU A 61 -19.15 -5.54 10.26
N LEU A 62 -18.58 -6.44 11.07
CA LEU A 62 -17.21 -6.89 10.94
C LEU A 62 -16.94 -7.56 9.59
N GLU A 63 -17.82 -8.46 9.13
CA GLU A 63 -17.74 -9.07 7.80
C GLU A 63 -17.64 -8.02 6.69
N LYS A 64 -18.51 -7.00 6.72
CA LYS A 64 -18.48 -5.91 5.73
C LYS A 64 -17.22 -5.06 5.79
N LEU A 65 -16.69 -4.83 7.00
CA LEU A 65 -15.44 -4.09 7.18
C LEU A 65 -14.25 -4.88 6.65
N LEU A 66 -14.22 -6.20 6.89
CA LEU A 66 -13.21 -7.11 6.36
C LEU A 66 -13.25 -7.16 4.83
N GLU A 67 -14.41 -7.34 4.22
CA GLU A 67 -14.56 -7.36 2.75
C GLU A 67 -14.08 -6.04 2.12
N ARG A 68 -14.43 -4.91 2.75
CA ARG A 68 -14.03 -3.58 2.29
C ARG A 68 -12.52 -3.37 2.38
N VAL A 69 -11.90 -3.75 3.50
CA VAL A 69 -10.46 -3.57 3.66
C VAL A 69 -9.68 -4.52 2.76
N GLU A 70 -10.16 -5.75 2.55
CA GLU A 70 -9.55 -6.71 1.62
C GLU A 70 -9.54 -6.18 0.19
N THR A 71 -10.69 -5.70 -0.30
CA THR A 71 -10.79 -5.05 -1.62
C THR A 71 -9.82 -3.87 -1.74
N ARG A 72 -9.76 -3.02 -0.71
CA ARG A 72 -8.86 -1.86 -0.68
C ARG A 72 -7.38 -2.26 -0.71
N VAL A 73 -6.99 -3.30 0.03
CA VAL A 73 -5.61 -3.82 0.02
C VAL A 73 -5.26 -4.32 -1.38
N GLU A 74 -6.12 -5.11 -2.01
CA GLU A 74 -5.88 -5.62 -3.38
C GLU A 74 -5.71 -4.50 -4.41
N GLU A 75 -6.51 -3.43 -4.32
CA GLU A 75 -6.39 -2.26 -5.20
C GLU A 75 -5.06 -1.53 -4.99
N LEU A 76 -4.65 -1.34 -3.73
CA LEU A 76 -3.38 -0.68 -3.40
C LEU A 76 -2.16 -1.51 -3.77
N GLU A 77 -2.23 -2.85 -3.68
CA GLU A 77 -1.18 -3.75 -4.16
C GLU A 77 -0.99 -3.63 -5.67
N LYS A 78 -2.08 -3.54 -6.44
CA LYS A 78 -2.00 -3.30 -7.89
C LYS A 78 -1.33 -1.96 -8.20
N GLN A 79 -1.63 -0.91 -7.43
CA GLN A 79 -0.98 0.39 -7.57
C GLN A 79 0.51 0.35 -7.22
N GLU A 80 0.89 -0.32 -6.12
CA GLU A 80 2.29 -0.51 -5.73
C GLU A 80 3.07 -1.22 -6.86
N VAL A 81 2.54 -2.32 -7.40
CA VAL A 81 3.16 -3.08 -8.49
C VAL A 81 3.34 -2.22 -9.74
N TYR A 82 2.31 -1.44 -10.10
CA TYR A 82 2.38 -0.52 -11.22
C TYR A 82 3.52 0.48 -11.05
N TRP A 83 3.58 1.20 -9.92
CA TRP A 83 4.62 2.20 -9.70
C TRP A 83 6.02 1.60 -9.55
N CYS A 84 6.15 0.39 -8.98
CA CYS A 84 7.41 -0.35 -8.99
C CYS A 84 7.91 -0.59 -10.42
N SER A 85 7.01 -0.98 -11.33
CA SER A 85 7.36 -1.23 -12.73
C SER A 85 7.82 0.04 -13.46
N GLU A 86 7.16 1.18 -13.22
CA GLU A 86 7.53 2.48 -13.78
C GLU A 86 8.92 2.92 -13.30
N VAL A 87 9.20 2.79 -11.99
CA VAL A 87 10.52 3.10 -11.43
C VAL A 87 11.60 2.20 -12.05
N ALA A 88 11.33 0.90 -12.19
CA ALA A 88 12.28 -0.04 -12.80
C ALA A 88 12.56 0.29 -14.28
N MET A 89 11.56 0.74 -15.04
CA MET A 89 11.74 1.18 -16.41
C MET A 89 12.62 2.44 -16.50
N LEU A 90 12.33 3.45 -15.67
CA LEU A 90 13.12 4.69 -15.62
C LEU A 90 14.59 4.41 -15.25
N ASP A 91 14.83 3.51 -14.29
CA ASP A 91 16.18 3.12 -13.90
C ASP A 91 16.92 2.38 -15.04
N LYS A 92 16.20 1.59 -15.85
CA LYS A 92 16.77 0.91 -17.01
C LYS A 92 17.12 1.89 -18.12
N GLU A 93 16.23 2.84 -18.42
CA GLU A 93 16.47 3.89 -19.42
C GLU A 93 17.67 4.76 -19.04
N GLU A 94 17.78 5.14 -17.76
CA GLU A 94 18.91 5.94 -17.28
C GLU A 94 20.24 5.17 -17.40
N LYS A 95 20.27 3.88 -17.04
CA LYS A 95 21.46 3.03 -17.23
C LYS A 95 21.87 2.93 -18.69
N LEU A 96 20.92 2.75 -19.60
CA LEU A 96 21.19 2.71 -21.05
C LEU A 96 21.73 4.05 -21.55
N ARG A 97 21.16 5.17 -21.12
CA ARG A 97 21.61 6.51 -21.49
C ARG A 97 23.04 6.77 -21.04
N VAL A 98 23.38 6.44 -19.79
CA VAL A 98 24.73 6.59 -19.25
C VAL A 98 25.72 5.71 -20.02
N HIS A 99 25.34 4.48 -20.35
CA HIS A 99 26.20 3.57 -21.10
C HIS A 99 26.47 4.06 -22.52
N LEU A 100 25.45 4.56 -23.24
CA LEU A 100 25.62 5.14 -24.56
C LEU A 100 26.53 6.39 -24.53
N MET A 101 26.37 7.26 -23.54
CA MET A 101 27.26 8.42 -23.36
C MET A 101 28.71 8.03 -23.06
N GLN A 102 28.94 6.89 -22.40
CA GLN A 102 30.30 6.37 -22.18
C GLN A 102 30.90 5.85 -23.49
N ILE A 103 30.13 5.09 -24.28
CA ILE A 103 30.57 4.61 -25.60
C ILE A 103 30.94 5.78 -26.51
N ASP A 104 30.11 6.83 -26.59
CA ASP A 104 30.38 8.01 -27.43
C ASP A 104 31.66 8.76 -27.01
N ARG A 105 31.96 8.81 -25.70
CA ARG A 105 33.21 9.39 -25.20
C ARG A 105 34.43 8.55 -25.54
N ASP A 106 34.30 7.23 -25.42
CA ASP A 106 35.39 6.28 -25.68
C ASP A 106 35.64 6.11 -27.19
N THR A 107 34.68 6.49 -28.03
CA THR A 107 34.76 6.46 -29.51
C THR A 107 34.97 7.83 -30.17
N GLY A 108 35.35 8.86 -29.38
CA GLY A 108 35.68 10.21 -29.87
C GLY A 108 36.63 10.24 -31.08
N PRO A 109 36.58 11.31 -31.91
CA PRO A 109 36.88 11.25 -33.34
C PRO A 109 38.28 10.68 -33.58
N SER A 110 38.33 9.59 -34.34
CA SER A 110 39.56 9.10 -34.96
C SER A 110 40.17 10.24 -35.78
N THR A 111 41.12 10.95 -35.17
CA THR A 111 42.08 11.80 -35.85
C THR A 111 43.08 10.87 -36.53
N ALA A 112 42.60 10.13 -37.53
CA ALA A 112 43.47 9.48 -38.50
C ALA A 112 44.07 10.59 -39.36
N GLY A 113 45.23 11.08 -38.91
CA GLY A 113 46.13 11.91 -39.69
C GLY A 113 46.84 11.14 -40.79
#